data_AF-A0A3N5SSL7-F1
#
_entry.id   AF-A0A3N5SSL7-F1
#
_cell.length_a   1.000
_cell.length_b   1.000
_cell.length_c   1.000
_cell.angle_alpha   90.00
_cell.angle_beta   90.00
_cell.angle_gamma   90.00
#
_symmetry.space_group_name_H-M   'P 1'
#
loop_
_entity.id
_entity.type
_entity.pdbx_description
1 polymer ?
#
loop_
_entity_poly.entity_id
_entity_poly.type
_entity_poly.pdbx_seq_one_letter_code
_entity_poly.pdbx_strand_id
1 'polypeptide(L)'
;MADVAEYRIDAKEMEVMQRALDHFPEIARPIAQTAMSDVVTTVAGNAKKAAPVDQGTLRGGIGGRVQTIGGGISALGGSIRGIVDVSGQASSYAPAQEYGRKPGTWPPIEPLIRWVHLHKLAGTYSVKGKHRRQGTWVSRGLEDLQIARAIQIKIFRKGMKGRFYFRQAMKGSAVYITARFRRCLSDIIKAIKEAKP
;
A
#
# COMPACT_ATOMS: atom_id res chain seq x y z
N MET A 1 -19.11 1.88 -5.48
CA MET A 1 -19.17 1.97 -4.02
C MET A 1 -17.90 1.33 -3.48
N ALA A 2 -17.08 2.09 -2.75
CA ALA A 2 -15.87 1.57 -2.14
C ALA A 2 -16.27 0.75 -0.91
N ASP A 3 -15.97 -0.55 -0.95
CA ASP A 3 -16.23 -1.50 0.11
C ASP A 3 -15.20 -1.22 1.23
N VAL A 4 -15.56 -0.33 2.17
CA VAL A 4 -14.72 0.00 3.33
C VAL A 4 -14.59 -1.27 4.16
N ALA A 5 -13.35 -1.72 4.41
CA ALA A 5 -13.11 -2.82 5.33
C ALA A 5 -13.48 -2.36 6.75
N GLU A 6 -14.72 -2.65 7.15
CA GLU A 6 -15.27 -2.29 8.44
C GLU A 6 -14.68 -3.24 9.51
N TYR A 7 -13.88 -2.69 10.42
CA TYR A 7 -13.35 -3.41 11.56
C TYR A 7 -14.15 -3.06 12.81
N ARG A 8 -14.75 -4.07 13.43
CA ARG A 8 -15.47 -3.92 14.71
C ARG A 8 -14.45 -3.93 15.84
N ILE A 9 -14.06 -2.75 16.30
CA ILE A 9 -13.53 -2.57 17.65
C ILE A 9 -14.73 -2.48 18.59
N ASP A 10 -14.65 -3.08 19.78
CA ASP A 10 -15.71 -2.95 20.78
C ASP A 10 -15.92 -1.46 21.10
N ALA A 11 -17.16 -0.97 21.05
CA ALA A 11 -17.48 0.43 21.30
C ALA A 11 -16.94 0.89 22.67
N LYS A 12 -16.94 -0.01 23.67
CA LYS A 12 -16.37 0.29 25.00
C LYS A 12 -14.85 0.49 24.96
N GLU A 13 -14.12 -0.31 24.19
CA GLU A 13 -12.66 -0.17 24.03
C GLU A 13 -12.31 1.17 23.36
N MET A 14 -13.08 1.58 22.36
CA MET A 14 -12.90 2.88 21.69
C MET A 14 -13.21 4.06 22.61
N GLU A 15 -14.28 4.01 23.40
CA GLU A 15 -14.61 5.06 24.35
C GLU A 15 -13.53 5.23 25.44
N VAL A 16 -12.94 4.12 25.90
CA VAL A 16 -11.85 4.17 26.88
C VAL A 16 -10.60 4.77 26.26
N MET A 17 -10.27 4.41 25.01
CA MET A 17 -9.16 5.01 24.29
C MET A 17 -9.36 6.52 24.12
N GLN A 18 -10.55 6.93 23.69
CA GLN A 18 -10.88 8.33 23.46
C GLN A 18 -10.77 9.13 24.76
N ARG A 19 -11.38 8.64 25.85
CA ARG A 19 -11.27 9.28 27.17
C ARG A 19 -9.83 9.41 27.64
N ALA A 20 -9.00 8.39 27.43
CA ALA A 20 -7.59 8.43 27.80
C ALA A 20 -6.81 9.47 26.97
N LEU A 21 -7.09 9.58 25.67
CA LEU A 21 -6.47 10.58 24.79
C LEU A 21 -6.90 12.01 25.13
N ASP A 22 -8.14 12.19 25.60
CA ASP A 22 -8.67 13.51 25.97
C ASP A 22 -8.17 13.96 27.35
N HIS A 23 -8.10 13.05 28.33
CA HIS A 23 -7.81 13.41 29.74
C HIS A 23 -6.34 13.21 30.12
N PHE A 24 -5.62 12.31 29.44
CA PHE A 24 -4.22 12.00 29.69
C PHE A 24 -3.39 12.01 28.39
N PRO A 25 -3.44 13.09 27.59
CA PRO A 25 -2.83 13.13 26.26
C PRO A 25 -1.33 12.84 26.28
N GLU A 26 -0.60 13.33 27.27
CA GLU A 26 0.86 13.15 27.38
C GLU A 26 1.27 11.69 27.61
N ILE A 27 0.38 10.88 28.20
CA ILE A 27 0.61 9.44 28.43
C ILE A 27 0.06 8.63 27.25
N ALA A 28 -1.18 8.92 26.84
CA ALA A 28 -1.88 8.12 25.86
C ALA A 28 -1.34 8.27 24.43
N ARG A 29 -0.95 9.50 24.03
CA ARG A 29 -0.47 9.78 22.66
C ARG A 29 0.78 9.02 22.26
N PRO A 30 1.90 9.01 23.02
CA PRO A 30 3.10 8.29 22.59
C PRO A 30 2.87 6.77 22.48
N ILE A 31 2.06 6.19 23.38
CA ILE A 31 1.71 4.77 23.35
C ILE A 31 0.85 4.46 22.10
N ALA A 32 -0.17 5.29 21.84
CA ALA A 32 -1.03 5.14 20.68
C ALA A 32 -0.30 5.37 19.35
N GLN A 33 0.63 6.33 19.28
CA GLN A 33 1.48 6.54 18.11
C GLN A 33 2.37 5.33 17.83
N THR A 34 2.97 4.75 18.87
CA THR A 34 3.79 3.54 18.75
C THR A 34 2.95 2.37 18.24
N ALA A 35 1.79 2.12 18.84
CA ALA A 35 0.88 1.07 18.40
C ALA A 35 0.41 1.26 16.94
N MET A 36 0.10 2.50 16.56
CA MET A 36 -0.27 2.83 15.18
C MET A 36 0.90 2.60 14.21
N SER A 37 2.13 2.95 14.59
CA SER A 37 3.33 2.72 13.79
C SER A 37 3.55 1.23 13.51
N ASP A 38 3.38 0.39 14.54
CA ASP A 38 3.49 -1.07 14.41
C ASP A 38 2.42 -1.65 13.47
N VAL A 39 1.18 -1.20 13.62
CA VAL A 39 0.05 -1.58 12.75
C VAL A 39 0.34 -1.20 11.30
N VAL A 40 0.69 0.06 11.06
CA VAL A 40 0.95 0.60 9.72
C VAL A 40 2.12 -0.14 9.05
N THR A 41 3.18 -0.43 9.80
CA THR A 41 4.32 -1.21 9.31
C THR A 41 3.92 -2.63 8.93
N THR A 42 3.09 -3.27 9.75
CA THR A 42 2.60 -4.64 9.51
C THR A 42 1.69 -4.70 8.28
N VAL A 43 0.75 -3.76 8.16
CA VAL A 43 -0.12 -3.66 6.98
C VAL A 43 0.71 -3.39 5.72
N ALA A 44 1.67 -2.46 5.76
CA ALA A 44 2.56 -2.18 4.63
C ALA A 44 3.36 -3.44 4.23
N GLY A 45 3.89 -4.18 5.19
CA GLY A 45 4.58 -5.44 4.95
C GLY A 45 3.70 -6.49 4.27
N ASN A 46 2.46 -6.66 4.74
CA ASN A 46 1.50 -7.57 4.14
C ASN A 46 1.05 -7.12 2.74
N ALA A 47 0.91 -5.81 2.52
CA ALA A 47 0.61 -5.25 1.19
C ALA A 47 1.74 -5.51 0.20
N LYS A 48 3.01 -5.38 0.62
CA LYS A 48 4.17 -5.74 -0.20
C LYS A 48 4.17 -7.21 -0.60
N LYS A 49 3.80 -8.12 0.32
CA LYS A 49 3.71 -9.56 0.05
C LYS A 49 2.59 -9.88 -0.94
N ALA A 50 1.43 -9.26 -0.78
CA ALA A 50 0.26 -9.47 -1.64
C ALA A 50 0.38 -8.78 -3.01
N ALA A 51 1.21 -7.75 -3.14
CA ALA A 51 1.36 -6.99 -4.37
C ALA A 51 1.85 -7.89 -5.53
N PRO A 52 1.22 -7.77 -6.73
CA PRO A 52 1.68 -8.46 -7.93
C PRO A 52 3.13 -8.14 -8.22
N VAL A 53 3.84 -9.08 -8.85
CA VAL A 53 5.28 -8.98 -9.08
C VAL A 53 5.60 -7.75 -9.92
N ASP A 54 6.16 -6.73 -9.27
CA ASP A 54 7.32 -6.00 -9.77
C ASP A 54 8.16 -5.58 -8.55
N GLN A 55 9.34 -6.20 -8.42
CA GLN A 55 10.14 -6.22 -7.18
C GLN A 55 10.73 -4.85 -6.83
N GLY A 56 10.85 -3.93 -7.80
CA GLY A 56 11.53 -2.65 -7.61
C GLY A 56 10.60 -1.49 -7.23
N THR A 57 9.61 -1.17 -8.06
CA THR A 57 8.89 0.12 -7.96
C THR A 57 7.62 0.03 -7.12
N LEU A 58 6.75 -0.96 -7.36
CA LEU A 58 5.48 -1.05 -6.63
C LEU A 58 5.70 -1.49 -5.18
N ARG A 59 6.47 -2.56 -4.95
CA ARG A 59 6.77 -3.03 -3.58
C ARG A 59 7.65 -2.04 -2.82
N GLY A 60 8.61 -1.41 -3.50
CA GLY A 60 9.46 -0.37 -2.91
C GLY A 60 8.67 0.89 -2.55
N GLY A 61 7.67 1.25 -3.35
CA GLY A 61 6.83 2.42 -3.13
C GLY A 61 5.76 2.25 -2.06
N ILE A 62 5.40 1.03 -1.65
CA ILE A 62 4.45 0.82 -0.55
C ILE A 62 5.11 1.22 0.77
N GLY A 63 4.56 2.25 1.39
CA GLY A 63 5.05 2.81 2.64
C GLY A 63 3.92 2.95 3.65
N GLY A 64 4.33 3.05 4.91
CA GLY A 64 3.45 3.36 6.02
C GLY A 64 3.88 4.67 6.68
N ARG A 65 2.93 5.55 6.98
CA ARG A 65 3.17 6.75 7.78
C ARG A 65 2.08 6.96 8.80
N VAL A 66 2.45 7.55 9.95
CA VAL A 66 1.52 8.00 10.98
C VAL A 66 1.42 9.52 10.91
N GLN A 67 0.20 10.04 10.90
CA GLN A 67 -0.09 11.48 10.93
C GLN A 67 -0.93 11.80 12.16
N THR A 68 -0.62 12.91 12.82
CA THR A 68 -1.46 13.49 13.86
C THR A 68 -2.27 14.61 13.23
N ILE A 69 -3.60 14.49 13.27
CA ILE A 69 -4.53 15.48 12.71
C ILE A 69 -5.05 16.33 13.88
N GLY A 70 -4.81 17.66 13.83
CA GLY A 70 -5.33 18.63 14.82
C GLY A 70 -4.30 19.49 15.55
N GLY A 71 -3.25 19.97 14.87
CA GLY A 71 -2.20 20.81 15.46
C GLY A 71 -2.45 22.33 15.41
N GLY A 72 -3.63 22.80 15.80
CA GLY A 72 -3.91 24.24 15.93
C GLY A 72 -4.73 24.52 17.18
N ILE A 73 -4.19 25.38 18.07
CA ILE A 73 -4.69 26.11 19.27
C ILE A 73 -5.81 25.49 20.16
N SER A 74 -6.71 24.64 19.67
CA SER A 74 -7.70 23.87 20.43
C SER A 74 -7.20 22.46 20.76
N ALA A 75 -6.00 22.36 21.34
CA ALA A 75 -5.17 21.15 21.51
C ALA A 75 -5.68 20.10 22.54
N LEU A 76 -6.98 19.81 22.57
CA LEU A 76 -7.58 18.77 23.43
C LEU A 76 -8.16 17.56 22.67
N GLY A 77 -8.03 17.48 21.33
CA GLY A 77 -8.68 16.41 20.53
C GLY A 77 -7.94 15.97 19.27
N GLY A 78 -6.61 15.81 19.33
CA GLY A 78 -5.81 15.36 18.18
C GLY A 78 -6.06 13.88 17.84
N SER A 79 -6.44 13.59 16.59
CA SER A 79 -6.65 12.22 16.10
C SER A 79 -5.35 11.63 15.53
N ILE A 80 -5.03 10.37 15.84
CA ILE A 80 -3.89 9.63 15.27
C ILE A 80 -4.38 8.81 14.08
N ARG A 81 -3.80 9.06 12.89
CA ARG A 81 -4.15 8.38 11.65
C ARG A 81 -2.96 7.59 11.10
N GLY A 82 -3.12 6.29 10.92
CA GLY A 82 -2.22 5.47 10.14
C GLY A 82 -2.59 5.48 8.66
N ILE A 83 -1.61 5.69 7.77
CA ILE A 83 -1.80 5.68 6.33
C ILE A 83 -0.81 4.68 5.72
N VAL A 84 -1.34 3.76 4.91
CA VAL A 84 -0.54 2.91 4.04
C VAL A 84 -0.86 3.29 2.60
N ASP A 85 0.13 3.77 1.87
CA ASP A 85 -0.03 4.22 0.49
C ASP A 85 1.19 3.86 -0.38
N VAL A 86 1.11 4.20 -1.66
CA VAL A 86 2.23 4.08 -2.59
C VAL A 86 2.78 5.46 -2.88
N SER A 87 4.05 5.70 -2.54
CA SER A 87 4.73 6.98 -2.78
C SER A 87 5.47 7.02 -4.12
N GLY A 88 5.68 8.23 -4.66
CA GLY A 88 6.52 8.48 -5.84
C GLY A 88 5.96 7.94 -7.17
N GLN A 89 6.83 7.42 -8.04
CA GLN A 89 6.51 6.98 -9.41
C GLN A 89 5.48 5.85 -9.51
N ALA A 90 5.25 5.11 -8.41
CA ALA A 90 4.30 4.00 -8.39
C ALA A 90 2.86 4.43 -8.03
N SER A 91 2.62 5.70 -7.66
CA SER A 91 1.30 6.20 -7.25
C SER A 91 0.24 6.10 -8.36
N SER A 92 0.59 6.31 -9.64
CA SER A 92 -0.36 6.20 -10.76
C SER A 92 -0.60 4.75 -11.19
N TYR A 93 0.39 3.89 -10.99
CA TYR A 93 0.33 2.46 -11.29
C TYR A 93 -0.46 1.68 -10.24
N ALA A 94 -0.36 2.07 -8.97
CA ALA A 94 -0.96 1.37 -7.85
C ALA A 94 -2.51 1.27 -7.90
N PRO A 95 -3.28 2.33 -8.20
CA PRO A 95 -4.74 2.22 -8.34
C PRO A 95 -5.17 1.28 -9.46
N ALA A 96 -4.46 1.30 -10.59
CA ALA A 96 -4.74 0.41 -11.71
C ALA A 96 -4.48 -1.05 -11.32
N GLN A 97 -3.43 -1.34 -10.55
CA GLN A 97 -3.15 -2.70 -10.06
C GLN A 97 -4.11 -3.15 -8.95
N GLU A 98 -4.48 -2.24 -8.04
CA GLU A 98 -5.38 -2.54 -6.93
C GLU A 98 -6.80 -2.82 -7.42
N TYR A 99 -7.36 -1.91 -8.22
CA TYR A 99 -8.77 -1.94 -8.63
C TYR A 99 -9.00 -2.42 -10.06
N GLY A 100 -7.94 -2.53 -10.86
CA GLY A 100 -8.04 -2.87 -12.28
C GLY A 100 -8.29 -1.64 -13.15
N ARG A 101 -8.54 -1.90 -14.44
CA ARG A 101 -8.86 -0.89 -15.44
C ARG A 101 -10.01 -1.38 -16.31
N LYS A 102 -11.00 -0.53 -16.56
CA LYS A 102 -12.08 -0.85 -17.50
C LYS A 102 -11.56 -0.80 -18.96
N PRO A 103 -12.19 -1.55 -19.87
CA PRO A 103 -11.97 -1.37 -21.31
C PRO A 103 -12.23 0.08 -21.75
N GLY A 104 -11.61 0.50 -22.85
CA GLY A 104 -11.85 1.78 -23.51
C GLY A 104 -10.96 2.95 -23.04
N THR A 105 -10.11 2.74 -22.03
CA THR A 105 -9.16 3.78 -21.60
C THR A 105 -7.73 3.35 -21.91
N TRP A 106 -7.00 4.17 -22.68
CA TRP A 106 -5.60 3.90 -23.03
C TRP A 106 -4.70 3.91 -21.79
N PRO A 107 -3.98 2.81 -21.50
CA PRO A 107 -2.97 2.81 -20.45
C PRO A 107 -1.72 3.56 -20.89
N PRO A 108 -0.97 4.18 -19.95
CA PRO A 108 0.31 4.83 -20.27
C PRO A 108 1.29 3.81 -20.85
N ILE A 109 2.05 4.20 -21.86
CA ILE A 109 2.89 3.27 -22.63
C ILE A 109 4.26 3.07 -21.96
N GLU A 110 4.79 4.09 -21.28
CA GLU A 110 6.12 4.10 -20.67
C GLU A 110 6.27 3.02 -19.59
N PRO A 111 5.28 2.80 -18.69
CA PRO A 111 5.36 1.70 -17.73
C PRO A 111 5.32 0.32 -18.41
N LEU A 112 4.61 0.19 -19.53
CA LEU A 112 4.53 -1.07 -20.28
C LEU A 112 5.86 -1.38 -20.99
N ILE A 113 6.52 -0.38 -21.58
CA ILE A 113 7.87 -0.52 -22.16
C ILE A 113 8.84 -1.00 -21.08
N ARG A 114 8.84 -0.33 -19.92
CA ARG A 114 9.70 -0.72 -18.79
C ARG A 114 9.41 -2.15 -18.33
N TRP A 115 8.14 -2.54 -18.23
CA TRP A 115 7.75 -3.89 -17.83
C TRP A 115 8.22 -4.95 -18.83
N VAL A 116 8.04 -4.72 -20.14
CA VAL A 116 8.51 -5.59 -21.23
C VAL A 116 10.02 -5.77 -21.18
N HIS A 117 10.75 -4.67 -20.97
CA HIS A 117 12.20 -4.67 -20.85
C HIS A 117 12.68 -5.49 -19.65
N LEU A 118 12.10 -5.25 -18.46
CA LEU A 118 12.43 -5.97 -17.22
C LEU A 118 12.15 -7.47 -17.34
N HIS A 119 11.07 -7.84 -18.02
CA HIS A 119 10.68 -9.24 -18.23
C HIS A 119 11.37 -9.88 -19.44
N LYS A 120 12.22 -9.13 -20.16
CA LYS A 120 12.99 -9.61 -21.33
C LYS A 120 12.10 -10.29 -22.37
N LEU A 121 10.91 -9.73 -22.61
CA LEU A 121 9.94 -10.29 -23.56
C LEU A 121 10.29 -9.95 -25.02
N ALA A 122 11.08 -8.92 -25.24
CA ALA A 122 11.70 -8.61 -26.53
C ALA A 122 13.11 -9.23 -26.63
N GLY A 123 13.60 -9.45 -27.85
CA GLY A 123 14.95 -9.95 -28.12
C GLY A 123 15.24 -11.40 -27.67
N THR A 124 14.24 -12.15 -27.19
CA THR A 124 14.42 -13.50 -26.61
C THR A 124 14.25 -14.67 -27.59
N TYR A 125 13.88 -14.44 -28.85
CA TYR A 125 13.73 -15.51 -29.84
C TYR A 125 14.49 -15.24 -31.14
N SER A 126 15.61 -15.96 -31.33
CA SER A 126 16.02 -16.45 -32.65
C SER A 126 15.55 -17.90 -32.73
N VAL A 127 14.43 -18.17 -33.40
CA VAL A 127 13.94 -19.56 -33.60
C VAL A 127 14.78 -20.30 -34.64
N LYS A 128 15.69 -19.64 -35.36
CA LYS A 128 16.59 -20.28 -36.32
C LYS A 128 17.95 -19.62 -36.31
N GLY A 129 18.86 -20.16 -35.50
CA GLY A 129 20.28 -19.85 -35.55
C GLY A 129 20.85 -19.51 -34.18
N LYS A 130 21.86 -20.29 -33.79
CA LYS A 130 22.68 -20.23 -32.56
C LYS A 130 23.33 -18.86 -32.23
N HIS A 131 23.03 -17.79 -32.97
CA HIS A 131 23.53 -16.45 -32.70
C HIS A 131 22.42 -15.61 -32.09
N ARG A 132 22.53 -15.30 -30.80
CA ARG A 132 21.85 -14.14 -30.22
C ARG A 132 22.31 -12.93 -31.02
N ARG A 133 21.47 -12.41 -31.93
CA ARG A 133 21.69 -11.05 -32.43
C ARG A 133 21.55 -10.14 -31.24
N GLN A 134 22.68 -9.71 -30.68
CA GLN A 134 22.69 -8.52 -29.86
C GLN A 134 22.37 -7.35 -30.79
N GLY A 135 21.08 -7.16 -31.09
CA GLY A 135 20.63 -5.94 -31.74
C GLY A 135 21.15 -4.75 -30.96
N THR A 136 21.51 -3.69 -31.67
CA THR A 136 21.93 -2.40 -31.11
C THR A 136 20.89 -1.94 -30.09
N TRP A 137 21.30 -1.16 -29.09
CA TRP A 137 20.41 -0.67 -28.02
C TRP A 137 19.10 -0.05 -28.57
N VAL A 138 19.18 0.63 -29.72
CA VAL A 138 18.05 1.19 -30.47
C VAL A 138 17.06 0.12 -30.98
N SER A 139 17.55 -1.00 -31.52
CA SER A 139 16.70 -2.11 -32.00
C SER A 139 15.89 -2.72 -30.86
N ARG A 140 16.51 -2.86 -29.67
CA ARG A 140 15.84 -3.41 -28.48
C ARG A 140 14.73 -2.49 -27.98
N GLY A 141 14.96 -1.19 -27.95
CA GLY A 141 13.94 -0.21 -27.55
C GLY A 141 12.71 -0.21 -28.47
N LEU A 142 12.91 -0.41 -29.79
CA LEU A 142 11.82 -0.51 -30.75
C LEU A 142 11.02 -1.82 -30.60
N GLU A 143 11.70 -2.94 -30.38
CA GLU A 143 11.04 -4.22 -30.11
C GLU A 143 10.25 -4.17 -28.78
N ASP A 144 10.82 -3.58 -27.73
CA ASP A 144 10.15 -3.35 -26.44
C ASP A 144 8.87 -2.51 -26.64
N LEU A 145 8.96 -1.45 -27.45
CA LEU A 145 7.82 -0.59 -27.79
C LEU A 145 6.72 -1.35 -28.54
N GLN A 146 7.06 -2.19 -29.51
CA GLN A 146 6.07 -2.97 -30.28
C GLN A 146 5.28 -3.93 -29.37
N ILE A 147 5.98 -4.67 -28.51
CA ILE A 147 5.34 -5.57 -27.55
C ILE A 147 4.50 -4.77 -26.54
N ALA A 148 5.03 -3.65 -26.05
CA ALA A 148 4.30 -2.77 -25.15
C ALA A 148 3.00 -2.24 -25.79
N ARG A 149 3.01 -1.87 -27.08
CA ARG A 149 1.81 -1.47 -27.83
C ARG A 149 0.80 -2.61 -27.96
N ALA A 150 1.23 -3.84 -28.22
CA ALA A 150 0.34 -4.99 -28.28
C ALA A 150 -0.36 -5.23 -26.92
N ILE A 151 0.38 -5.12 -25.82
CA ILE A 151 -0.17 -5.19 -24.46
C ILE A 151 -1.13 -4.02 -24.21
N GLN A 152 -0.75 -2.80 -24.61
CA GLN A 152 -1.55 -1.59 -24.47
C GLN A 152 -2.92 -1.74 -25.15
N ILE A 153 -2.95 -2.25 -26.38
CA ILE A 153 -4.19 -2.52 -27.14
C ILE A 153 -5.02 -3.60 -26.45
N LYS A 154 -4.39 -4.66 -25.95
CA LYS A 154 -5.10 -5.74 -25.25
C LYS A 154 -5.78 -5.23 -23.97
N ILE A 155 -5.08 -4.42 -23.18
CA ILE A 155 -5.65 -3.76 -21.98
C ILE A 155 -6.74 -2.76 -22.39
N PHE A 156 -6.55 -1.99 -23.46
CA PHE A 156 -7.59 -1.09 -23.95
C PHE A 156 -8.87 -1.86 -24.32
N ARG A 157 -8.75 -2.97 -25.05
CA ARG A 157 -9.90 -3.75 -25.52
C ARG A 157 -10.59 -4.56 -24.43
N LYS A 158 -9.83 -5.13 -23.49
CA LYS A 158 -10.35 -6.09 -22.49
C LYS A 158 -10.35 -5.57 -21.05
N GLY A 159 -9.71 -4.45 -20.80
CA GLY A 159 -9.43 -3.98 -19.44
C GLY A 159 -8.39 -4.85 -18.72
N MET A 160 -8.29 -4.64 -17.42
CA MET A 160 -7.43 -5.38 -16.49
C MET A 160 -8.20 -5.64 -15.20
N LYS A 161 -8.12 -6.86 -14.67
CA LYS A 161 -8.70 -7.19 -13.35
C LYS A 161 -7.78 -6.69 -12.23
N GLY A 162 -8.35 -6.06 -11.21
CA GLY A 162 -7.61 -5.66 -10.01
C GLY A 162 -7.17 -6.85 -9.18
N ARG A 163 -6.08 -6.69 -8.44
CA ARG A 163 -5.54 -7.72 -7.53
C ARG A 163 -5.91 -7.51 -6.06
N PHE A 164 -6.41 -6.32 -5.71
CA PHE A 164 -6.89 -5.99 -4.36
C PHE A 164 -5.88 -6.32 -3.24
N TYR A 165 -4.60 -6.01 -3.46
CA TYR A 165 -3.53 -6.40 -2.54
C TYR A 165 -3.53 -5.55 -1.25
N PHE A 166 -3.99 -4.30 -1.28
CA PHE A 166 -4.22 -3.54 -0.05
C PHE A 166 -5.40 -4.09 0.74
N ARG A 167 -6.49 -4.46 0.06
CA ARG A 167 -7.64 -5.12 0.72
C ARG A 167 -7.23 -6.43 1.38
N GLN A 168 -6.43 -7.24 0.69
CA GLN A 168 -5.91 -8.50 1.25
C GLN A 168 -4.97 -8.25 2.42
N ALA A 169 -4.11 -7.24 2.35
CA ALA A 169 -3.22 -6.88 3.46
C ALA A 169 -3.99 -6.44 4.69
N MET A 170 -5.03 -5.61 4.52
CA MET A 170 -5.90 -5.20 5.62
C MET A 170 -6.59 -6.40 6.26
N LYS A 171 -7.15 -7.32 5.45
CA LYS A 171 -7.76 -8.56 5.96
C LYS A 171 -6.76 -9.47 6.67
N GLY A 172 -5.57 -9.65 6.11
CA GLY A 172 -4.51 -10.48 6.71
C GLY A 172 -3.95 -9.91 8.02
N SER A 173 -3.98 -8.59 8.18
CA SER A 173 -3.54 -7.92 9.40
C SER A 173 -4.62 -7.80 10.48
N ALA A 174 -5.87 -8.20 10.19
CA ALA A 174 -7.03 -8.10 11.09
C ALA A 174 -6.72 -8.39 12.55
N VAL A 175 -6.28 -9.63 12.79
CA VAL A 175 -6.08 -10.19 14.12
C VAL A 175 -4.95 -9.46 14.84
N TYR A 176 -3.88 -9.14 14.12
CA TYR A 176 -2.75 -8.38 14.65
C TYR A 176 -3.17 -6.96 15.06
N ILE A 177 -3.94 -6.27 14.22
CA ILE A 177 -4.43 -4.91 14.47
C ILE A 177 -5.23 -4.88 15.78
N THR A 178 -6.21 -5.78 15.91
CA THR A 178 -7.04 -5.87 17.12
C THR A 178 -6.22 -6.19 18.35
N ALA A 179 -5.32 -7.19 18.27
CA ALA A 179 -4.46 -7.55 19.38
C ALA A 179 -3.54 -6.40 19.81
N ARG A 180 -2.98 -5.65 18.84
CA ARG A 180 -2.09 -4.52 19.11
C ARG A 180 -2.82 -3.36 19.77
N PHE A 181 -4.03 -3.02 19.33
CA PHE A 181 -4.84 -1.98 19.95
C PHE A 181 -5.32 -2.36 21.35
N ARG A 182 -5.71 -3.61 21.58
CA ARG A 182 -6.03 -4.09 22.94
C ARG A 182 -4.83 -3.98 23.88
N ARG A 183 -3.65 -4.36 23.41
CA ARG A 183 -2.41 -4.18 24.18
C ARG A 183 -2.14 -2.71 24.46
N CYS A 184 -2.30 -1.85 23.46
CA CYS A 184 -2.16 -0.40 23.61
C CYS A 184 -3.10 0.16 24.70
N LEU A 185 -4.35 -0.27 24.73
CA LEU A 185 -5.31 0.11 25.78
C LEU A 185 -4.83 -0.33 27.16
N SER A 186 -4.40 -1.58 27.30
CA SER A 186 -3.87 -2.10 28.56
C SER A 186 -2.63 -1.32 29.02
N ASP A 187 -1.72 -0.99 28.11
CA ASP A 187 -0.51 -0.21 28.38
C ASP A 187 -0.86 1.20 28.87
N ILE A 188 -1.85 1.85 28.23
CA ILE A 188 -2.37 3.17 28.64
C ILE A 188 -3.00 3.12 30.02
N ILE A 189 -3.89 2.16 30.27
CA ILE A 189 -4.56 2.00 31.58
C ILE A 189 -3.53 1.78 32.67
N LYS A 190 -2.51 0.95 32.42
CA LYS A 190 -1.43 0.71 33.37
C LYS A 190 -0.64 1.99 33.66
N ALA A 191 -0.23 2.71 32.62
CA ALA A 191 0.53 3.95 32.78
C ALA A 191 -0.25 5.05 33.53
N ILE A 192 -1.56 5.17 33.28
CA ILE A 192 -2.43 6.11 34.02
C ILE A 192 -2.53 5.73 35.50
N LYS A 193 -2.60 4.44 35.83
CA LYS A 193 -2.63 3.97 37.23
C LYS A 193 -1.32 4.26 37.96
N GLU A 194 -0.19 4.08 37.28
CA GLU A 194 1.14 4.36 37.86
C GLU A 194 1.41 5.87 38.01
N ALA A 195 0.79 6.70 37.17
CA ALA A 195 0.91 8.16 37.22
C ALA A 195 -0.02 8.85 38.23
N LYS A 196 -1.04 8.15 38.75
CA LYS A 196 -1.88 8.65 39.83
C LYS A 196 -1.24 8.27 41.18
N PRO A 197 -0.81 9.25 42.00
CA PRO A 197 -0.29 8.98 43.34
C PRO A 197 -1.37 8.41 44.28
#